data_AF-M2RKG0-F1
#
_entry.id   AF-M2RKG0-F1
#
_cell.length_a   1.000
_cell.length_b   1.000
_cell.length_c   1.000
_cell.angle_alpha   90.00
_cell.angle_beta   90.00
_cell.angle_gamma   90.00
#
_symmetry.space_group_name_H-M   'P 1'
#
loop_
_entity.id
_entity.type
_entity.pdbx_description
1 polymer ?
#
loop_
_entity_poly.entity_id
_entity_poly.type
_entity_poly.pdbx_seq_one_letter_code
_entity_poly.pdbx_strand_id
1 'polypeptide(L)'
;MSTQQTMTVDEHINQLVAKAQVALKEYLKPEYTQEKIDYIVKKASVAALDQHCALAVAAVEETGRGIFEDKATKNIFACEHVTHEMRHD
;
A
#
# COMPACT_ATOMS: atom_id res chain seq x y z
N MET A 1 -21.80 1.97 -27.26
CA MET A 1 -21.32 2.96 -26.27
C MET A 1 -21.50 2.35 -24.90
N SER A 2 -20.42 1.95 -24.24
CA SER A 2 -20.50 1.29 -22.94
C SER A 2 -20.82 2.35 -21.89
N THR A 3 -22.03 2.31 -21.33
CA THR A 3 -22.46 3.18 -20.23
C THR A 3 -21.62 2.88 -19.00
N GLN A 4 -20.75 3.81 -18.62
CA GLN A 4 -19.97 3.74 -17.40
C GLN A 4 -20.90 4.10 -16.23
N GLN A 5 -21.27 3.11 -15.41
CA GLN A 5 -22.05 3.37 -14.20
C GLN A 5 -21.20 4.18 -13.23
N THR A 6 -21.62 5.41 -12.93
CA THR A 6 -21.08 6.22 -11.85
C THR A 6 -21.61 5.68 -10.53
N MET A 7 -20.77 4.93 -9.80
CA MET A 7 -21.04 4.56 -8.41
C MET A 7 -20.99 5.79 -7.51
N THR A 8 -21.86 5.83 -6.51
CA THR A 8 -21.77 6.82 -5.43
C THR A 8 -20.56 6.54 -4.52
N VAL A 9 -20.14 7.55 -3.74
CA VAL A 9 -19.02 7.41 -2.79
C VAL A 9 -19.32 6.33 -1.75
N ASP A 10 -20.55 6.29 -1.22
CA ASP A 10 -20.95 5.30 -0.22
C ASP A 10 -20.92 3.88 -0.78
N GLU A 11 -21.39 3.69 -2.02
CA GLU A 11 -21.32 2.39 -2.71
C GLU A 11 -19.87 1.95 -2.92
N HIS A 12 -18.98 2.89 -3.29
CA HIS A 12 -17.56 2.58 -3.48
C HIS A 12 -16.88 2.16 -2.17
N ILE A 13 -17.11 2.91 -1.09
CA ILE A 13 -16.58 2.57 0.24
C ILE A 13 -17.09 1.20 0.68
N ASN A 14 -18.40 0.96 0.60
CA ASN A 14 -19.01 -0.30 1.02
C ASN A 14 -18.45 -1.49 0.24
N GLN A 15 -18.19 -1.34 -1.06
CA GLN A 15 -17.55 -2.38 -1.86
C GLN A 15 -16.11 -2.67 -1.43
N LEU A 16 -15.31 -1.64 -1.12
CA LEU A 16 -13.94 -1.82 -0.63
C LEU A 16 -13.93 -2.52 0.74
N VAL A 17 -14.81 -2.10 1.65
CA VAL A 17 -14.95 -2.72 2.98
C VAL A 17 -15.36 -4.19 2.87
N ALA A 18 -16.34 -4.50 2.01
CA ALA A 18 -16.77 -5.89 1.78
C ALA A 18 -15.62 -6.77 1.28
N LYS A 19 -14.80 -6.27 0.33
CA LYS A 19 -13.60 -6.97 -0.16
C LYS A 19 -12.55 -7.15 0.94
N ALA A 20 -12.30 -6.12 1.74
CA ALA A 20 -11.35 -6.19 2.85
C ALA A 20 -11.76 -7.23 3.90
N GLN A 21 -13.06 -7.37 4.21
CA GLN A 21 -13.56 -8.39 5.13
C GLN A 21 -13.34 -9.82 4.60
N VAL A 22 -13.47 -10.03 3.29
CA VAL A 22 -13.17 -11.33 2.67
C VAL A 22 -11.66 -11.63 2.76
N ALA A 23 -10.81 -10.65 2.43
CA ALA A 23 -9.36 -10.79 2.54
C ALA A 23 -8.90 -11.05 3.98
N LEU A 24 -9.53 -10.41 4.98
CA LEU A 24 -9.24 -10.65 6.40
C LEU A 24 -9.59 -12.09 6.81
N LYS A 25 -10.74 -12.62 6.38
CA LYS A 25 -11.11 -14.01 6.65
C LYS A 25 -10.09 -15.00 6.07
N GLU A 26 -9.55 -14.70 4.90
CA GLU A 26 -8.49 -15.50 4.27
C GLU A 26 -7.17 -15.40 5.04
N TYR A 27 -6.78 -14.18 5.43
CA TYR A 27 -5.57 -13.89 6.20
C TYR A 27 -5.54 -14.61 7.56
N LEU A 28 -6.69 -14.80 8.21
CA LEU A 28 -6.81 -15.46 9.51
C LEU A 28 -6.70 -16.99 9.43
N LYS A 29 -6.64 -17.58 8.24
CA LYS A 29 -6.53 -19.03 8.09
C LYS A 29 -5.12 -19.52 8.45
N PRO A 30 -4.97 -20.78 8.93
CA PRO A 30 -3.68 -21.32 9.35
C PRO A 30 -2.62 -21.39 8.23
N GLU A 31 -3.01 -21.34 6.95
CA GLU A 31 -2.08 -21.29 5.82
C GLU A 31 -1.33 -19.95 5.69
N TYR A 32 -1.71 -18.92 6.47
CA TYR A 32 -0.97 -17.66 6.60
C TYR A 32 -0.01 -17.75 7.79
N THR A 33 1.05 -18.53 7.59
CA THR A 33 2.15 -18.65 8.56
C THR A 33 2.97 -17.36 8.63
N GLN A 34 3.75 -17.21 9.71
CA GLN A 34 4.64 -16.06 9.87
C GLN A 34 5.56 -15.88 8.66
N GLU A 35 6.15 -16.97 8.13
CA GLU A 35 7.05 -16.90 6.98
C GLU A 35 6.34 -16.37 5.72
N LYS A 36 5.06 -16.71 5.55
CA LYS A 36 4.25 -16.21 4.44
C LYS A 36 3.92 -14.73 4.63
N ILE A 37 3.62 -14.30 5.86
CA ILE A 37 3.41 -12.88 6.17
C ILE A 37 4.69 -12.08 5.92
N ASP A 38 5.83 -12.55 6.44
CA ASP A 38 7.13 -11.92 6.24
C ASP A 38 7.47 -11.81 4.75
N TYR A 39 7.17 -12.85 3.97
CA TYR A 39 7.34 -12.82 2.52
C TYR A 39 6.48 -11.74 1.87
N ILE A 40 5.19 -11.65 2.22
CA ILE A 40 4.28 -10.63 1.67
C ILE A 40 4.78 -9.23 2.01
N VAL A 41 5.09 -8.96 3.29
CA VAL A 41 5.56 -7.66 3.76
C VAL A 41 6.87 -7.28 3.08
N LYS A 42 7.84 -8.20 2.97
CA LYS A 42 9.10 -7.97 2.26
C LYS A 42 8.89 -7.62 0.80
N LYS A 43 8.00 -8.35 0.10
CA LYS A 43 7.71 -8.08 -1.32
C LYS A 43 7.01 -6.74 -1.51
N ALA A 44 6.11 -6.36 -0.61
CA ALA A 44 5.46 -5.05 -0.62
C ALA A 44 6.46 -3.91 -0.41
N SER A 45 7.35 -4.04 0.57
CA SER A 45 8.44 -3.08 0.83
C SER A 45 9.35 -2.89 -0.38
N VAL A 46 9.79 -3.97 -1.03
CA VAL A 46 10.64 -3.90 -2.23
C VAL A 46 9.92 -3.23 -3.40
N ALA A 47 8.62 -3.52 -3.60
CA ALA A 47 7.84 -2.90 -4.66
C ALA A 47 7.62 -1.39 -4.41
N ALA A 48 7.38 -0.99 -3.15
CA ALA A 48 7.26 0.41 -2.78
C ALA A 48 8.60 1.14 -2.91
N LEU A 49 9.72 0.48 -2.58
CA LEU A 49 11.06 1.00 -2.78
C LEU A 49 11.35 1.23 -4.27
N ASP A 50 10.99 0.30 -5.15
CA ASP A 50 11.14 0.50 -6.61
C ASP A 50 10.35 1.73 -7.12
N GLN A 51 9.17 1.98 -6.54
CA GLN A 51 8.28 3.07 -6.92
C GLN A 51 8.50 4.40 -6.16
N HIS A 52 9.52 4.49 -5.30
CA HIS A 52 9.73 5.63 -4.40
C HIS A 52 9.77 6.99 -5.13
N CYS A 53 10.44 7.07 -6.29
CA CYS A 53 10.49 8.28 -7.12
C CYS A 53 9.15 8.61 -7.77
N ALA A 54 8.49 7.61 -8.37
CA ALA A 54 7.20 7.82 -9.06
C ALA A 54 6.13 8.32 -8.08
N LEU A 55 6.08 7.76 -6.87
CA LEU A 55 5.19 8.20 -5.80
C LEU A 55 5.55 9.60 -5.27
N ALA A 56 6.84 9.93 -5.21
CA ALA A 56 7.28 11.26 -4.79
C ALA A 56 6.86 12.34 -5.80
N VAL A 57 7.01 12.08 -7.11
CA VAL A 57 6.54 12.97 -8.18
C VAL A 57 5.02 13.14 -8.09
N ALA A 58 4.26 12.04 -8.07
CA ALA A 58 2.80 12.09 -7.99
C ALA A 58 2.32 12.91 -6.79
N ALA A 59 2.97 12.76 -5.63
CA ALA A 59 2.62 13.51 -4.43
C ALA A 59 2.98 15.00 -4.50
N VAL A 60 4.02 15.41 -5.23
CA VAL A 60 4.30 16.85 -5.47
C VAL A 60 3.27 17.41 -6.44
N GLU A 61 3.00 16.70 -7.54
CA GLU A 61 2.06 17.13 -8.59
C GLU A 61 0.63 17.28 -8.07
N GLU A 62 0.15 16.32 -7.29
CA GLU A 62 -1.21 16.33 -6.73
C GLU A 62 -1.39 17.42 -5.66
N THR A 63 -0.39 17.59 -4.78
CA THR A 63 -0.55 18.44 -3.58
C THR A 63 0.00 19.85 -3.74
N GLY A 64 0.92 20.07 -4.68
CA GLY A 64 1.69 21.31 -4.81
C GLY A 64 2.60 21.62 -3.61
N ARG A 65 2.92 20.63 -2.76
CA ARG A 65 3.61 20.84 -1.48
C ARG A 65 4.89 20.01 -1.32
N GLY A 66 5.93 20.65 -0.80
CA GLY A 66 7.23 20.03 -0.51
C GLY A 66 8.10 19.90 -1.75
N ILE A 67 9.25 19.24 -1.61
CA ILE A 67 10.18 18.94 -2.70
C ILE A 67 10.24 17.43 -2.95
N PHE A 68 10.64 17.05 -4.17
CA PHE A 68 10.70 15.68 -4.63
C PHE A 68 11.66 14.82 -3.78
N GLU A 69 12.87 15.33 -3.53
CA GLU A 69 13.96 14.61 -2.87
C GLU A 69 13.58 14.22 -1.43
N ASP A 70 12.92 15.12 -0.70
CA ASP A 70 12.44 14.85 0.65
C ASP A 70 11.35 13.78 0.67
N LYS A 71 10.45 13.78 -0.31
CA LYS A 71 9.41 12.75 -0.42
C LYS A 71 9.98 11.41 -0.85
N ALA A 72 10.93 11.40 -1.78
CA ALA A 72 11.65 10.19 -2.17
C ALA A 72 12.40 9.59 -0.97
N THR A 73 13.08 10.42 -0.18
CA THR A 73 13.76 9.99 1.05
C THR A 73 12.77 9.44 2.08
N LYS A 74 11.61 10.09 2.29
CA LYS A 74 10.55 9.58 3.17
C LYS A 74 10.01 8.23 2.71
N ASN A 75 9.83 8.05 1.41
CA ASN A 75 9.37 6.78 0.84
C ASN A 75 10.41 5.66 1.08
N ILE A 76 11.69 5.92 0.80
CA ILE A 76 12.78 4.96 1.05
C ILE A 76 12.83 4.59 2.54
N PHE A 77 12.79 5.59 3.43
CA PHE A 77 12.81 5.38 4.87
C PHE A 77 11.65 4.47 5.32
N ALA A 78 10.43 4.71 4.84
CA ALA A 78 9.30 3.86 5.17
C ALA A 78 9.47 2.42 4.67
N CYS A 79 10.03 2.23 3.47
CA CYS A 79 10.22 0.90 2.90
C CYS A 79 11.28 0.11 3.65
N GLU A 80 12.42 0.72 3.96
CA GLU A 80 13.55 0.03 4.59
C GLU A 80 13.41 -0.06 6.10
N HIS A 81 13.23 1.08 6.77
CA HIS A 81 13.32 1.15 8.23
C HIS A 81 12.13 0.46 8.90
N VAL A 82 10.89 0.81 8.52
CA VAL A 82 9.69 0.22 9.16
C VAL A 82 9.64 -1.30 8.97
N THR A 83 9.92 -1.78 7.75
CA THR A 83 9.95 -3.21 7.46
C THR A 83 11.05 -3.94 8.23
N HIS A 84 12.19 -3.27 8.45
CA HIS A 84 13.27 -3.82 9.25
C HIS A 84 12.87 -3.95 10.72
N GLU A 85 12.33 -2.89 11.32
CA GLU A 85 11.87 -2.88 12.72
C GLU A 85 10.80 -3.95 12.96
N MET A 86 9.78 -4.05 12.08
CA MET A 86 8.71 -5.06 12.19
C MET A 86 9.20 -6.52 12.18
N ARG A 87 10.38 -6.78 11.63
CA ARG A 87 10.97 -8.13 11.57
C ARG A 87 11.81 -8.45 12.81
N HIS A 88 12.19 -7.44 13.58
CA HIS A 88 13.07 -7.56 14.74
C HIS A 88 12.35 -7.32 16.08
N ASP A 89 11.08 -6.91 16.07
CA ASP A 89 10.12 -6.96 17.19
C ASP A 89 9.61 -8.39 17.47
#